data_AF-A0A0M8P721-F1
#
_entry.id   AF-A0A0M8P721-F1
#
_cell.length_a   1.000
_cell.length_b   1.000
_cell.length_c   1.000
_cell.angle_alpha   90.00
_cell.angle_beta   90.00
_cell.angle_gamma   90.00
#
_symmetry.space_group_name_H-M   'P 1'
#
loop_
_entity.id
_entity.type
_entity.pdbx_description
1 polymer ?
#
loop_
_entity_poly.entity_id
_entity_poly.type
_entity_poly.pdbx_seq_one_letter_code
_entity_poly.pdbx_strand_id
1 'polypeptide(L)'
;MVPTDFLYVEVEGKKKNVALFAHVDRGENTVDHHSFFISANPTAHVHHCSFEVHDFDTQKLGHQWLAKKDYKSVWGVGRHILGSQIFDYWWDTTGNMIEHYADGDLVNNQTPIGYTPAGDESLAVWGPEVPSWFLE
;
A
#
# COMPACT_ATOMS: atom_id res chain seq x y z
N MET A 1 -7.42 7.94 -14.03
CA MET A 1 -6.94 7.84 -12.64
C MET A 1 -7.15 9.17 -11.97
N VAL A 2 -7.68 9.18 -10.76
CA VAL A 2 -7.84 10.39 -9.94
C VAL A 2 -7.26 10.15 -8.53
N PRO A 3 -6.74 11.18 -7.84
CA PRO A 3 -6.16 11.01 -6.51
C PRO A 3 -7.18 10.57 -5.47
N THR A 4 -6.77 9.64 -4.62
CA THR A 4 -7.43 9.34 -3.34
C THR A 4 -6.68 10.05 -2.22
N ASP A 5 -5.34 9.96 -2.21
CA ASP A 5 -4.50 10.63 -1.22
C ASP A 5 -3.24 11.22 -1.83
N PHE A 6 -2.80 12.31 -1.24
CA PHE A 6 -1.44 12.80 -1.37
C PHE A 6 -0.67 12.63 -0.06
N LEU A 7 0.54 12.10 -0.17
CA LEU A 7 1.55 12.23 0.89
C LEU A 7 2.40 13.45 0.64
N TYR A 8 2.62 14.25 1.68
CA TYR A 8 3.39 15.48 1.58
C TYR A 8 4.51 15.58 2.62
N VAL A 9 5.57 16.31 2.26
CA VAL A 9 6.58 16.82 3.18
C VAL A 9 6.49 18.34 3.26
N GLU A 10 6.93 18.91 4.37
CA GLU A 10 7.04 20.35 4.51
C GLU A 10 8.48 20.80 4.23
N VAL A 11 8.63 21.66 3.22
CA VAL A 11 9.92 22.25 2.84
C VAL A 11 9.75 23.76 2.87
N GLU A 12 10.54 24.44 3.71
CA GLU A 12 10.48 25.91 3.87
C GLU A 12 9.06 26.44 4.17
N GLY A 13 8.29 25.70 4.99
CA GLY A 13 6.92 26.05 5.36
C GLY A 13 5.89 25.85 4.24
N LYS A 14 6.24 25.16 3.15
CA LYS A 14 5.33 24.80 2.07
C LYS A 14 5.18 23.28 1.96
N LYS A 15 3.94 22.83 1.79
CA LYS A 15 3.66 21.41 1.50
C LYS A 15 4.08 21.08 0.08
N LYS A 16 4.89 20.03 -0.06
CA LYS A 16 5.27 19.43 -1.33
C LYS A 16 4.79 18.00 -1.35
N ASN A 17 3.91 17.66 -2.29
CA ASN A 17 3.47 16.28 -2.48
C ASN A 17 4.64 15.43 -2.97
N VAL A 18 4.85 14.28 -2.33
CA VAL A 18 5.93 13.33 -2.62
C VAL A 18 5.42 11.94 -2.94
N ALA A 19 4.17 11.61 -2.65
CA ALA A 19 3.53 10.41 -3.16
C ALA A 19 2.03 10.62 -3.41
N LEU A 20 1.46 9.71 -4.21
CA LEU A 20 0.09 9.70 -4.67
C LEU A 20 -0.46 8.28 -4.60
N PHE A 21 -1.63 8.13 -3.99
CA PHE A 21 -2.51 6.97 -4.17
C PHE A 21 -3.64 7.39 -5.10
N ALA A 22 -3.92 6.62 -6.14
CA ALA A 22 -4.92 6.97 -7.14
C ALA A 22 -5.79 5.77 -7.54
N HIS A 23 -7.08 6.03 -7.73
CA HIS A 23 -8.08 5.04 -8.18
C HIS A 23 -8.56 5.31 -9.62
N VAL A 24 -9.20 4.30 -10.21
CA VAL A 24 -9.85 4.42 -11.52
C VAL A 24 -11.18 5.15 -11.33
N ASP A 25 -11.33 6.33 -11.93
CA ASP A 25 -12.57 7.09 -11.88
C ASP A 25 -13.70 6.34 -12.63
N ARG A 26 -14.71 5.90 -11.87
CA ARG A 26 -15.93 5.26 -12.38
C ARG A 26 -17.20 6.04 -11.99
N GLY A 27 -17.05 7.33 -11.70
CA GLY A 27 -18.15 8.20 -11.27
C GLY A 27 -18.64 7.82 -9.88
N GLU A 28 -19.94 7.52 -9.76
CA GLU A 28 -20.57 7.18 -8.48
C GLU A 28 -20.29 5.73 -8.02
N ASN A 29 -19.89 4.85 -8.95
CA ASN A 29 -19.54 3.47 -8.60
C ASN A 29 -18.28 3.45 -7.75
N THR A 30 -18.35 2.75 -6.63
CA THR A 30 -17.20 2.59 -5.75
C THR A 30 -16.17 1.65 -6.36
N VAL A 31 -14.90 1.96 -6.12
CA VAL A 31 -13.72 1.20 -6.54
C VAL A 31 -12.72 1.10 -5.41
N ASP A 32 -11.74 0.21 -5.53
CA ASP A 32 -10.64 0.13 -4.57
C ASP A 32 -9.96 1.48 -4.38
N HIS A 33 -9.58 1.75 -3.14
CA HIS A 33 -8.88 2.95 -2.70
C HIS A 33 -7.77 3.39 -3.67
N HIS A 34 -7.02 2.45 -4.23
CA HIS A 34 -6.07 2.75 -5.27
C HIS A 34 -5.88 1.56 -6.21
N SER A 35 -5.57 1.87 -7.47
CA SER A 35 -5.01 0.92 -8.43
C SER A 35 -3.56 1.27 -8.79
N PHE A 36 -3.13 2.49 -8.45
CA PHE A 36 -1.74 2.93 -8.62
C PHE A 36 -1.28 3.72 -7.39
N PHE A 37 -0.08 3.39 -6.95
CA PHE A 37 0.73 4.19 -6.04
C PHE A 37 1.96 4.70 -6.78
N ILE A 38 2.30 5.97 -6.58
CA ILE A 38 3.49 6.60 -7.18
C ILE A 38 4.17 7.45 -6.11
N SER A 39 5.47 7.24 -5.89
CA SER A 39 6.29 8.06 -5.00
C SER A 39 7.46 8.71 -5.75
N ALA A 40 7.88 9.88 -5.27
CA ALA A 40 9.11 10.52 -5.70
C ALA A 40 10.29 9.86 -4.96
N ASN A 41 11.16 9.21 -5.69
CA ASN A 41 12.31 8.47 -5.17
C ASN A 41 13.56 8.78 -6.04
N PRO A 42 14.79 8.73 -5.49
CA PRO A 42 16.03 8.81 -6.27
C PRO A 42 16.12 7.88 -7.49
N THR A 43 15.45 6.72 -7.45
CA THR A 43 15.44 5.75 -8.54
C THR A 43 14.04 5.56 -9.13
N ALA A 44 13.98 5.13 -10.40
CA ALA A 44 12.74 4.75 -11.06
C ALA A 44 12.67 3.23 -11.16
N HIS A 45 11.75 2.62 -10.42
CA HIS A 45 11.55 1.18 -10.41
C HIS A 45 10.10 0.84 -10.03
N VAL A 46 9.68 -0.42 -10.22
CA VAL A 46 8.40 -0.91 -9.72
C VAL A 46 8.58 -1.33 -8.28
N HIS A 47 7.85 -0.67 -7.37
CA HIS A 47 7.96 -0.95 -5.94
C HIS A 47 7.36 -2.32 -5.58
N HIS A 48 6.09 -2.56 -5.93
CA HIS A 48 5.45 -3.89 -5.84
C HIS A 48 4.24 -3.99 -6.79
N CYS A 49 3.68 -5.20 -6.89
CA CYS A 49 2.32 -5.41 -7.40
C CYS A 49 1.48 -6.14 -6.34
N SER A 50 0.20 -5.79 -6.28
CA SER A 50 -0.71 -6.25 -5.23
C SER A 50 -1.83 -7.12 -5.80
N PHE A 51 -2.22 -8.15 -5.05
CA PHE A 51 -3.29 -9.08 -5.42
C PHE A 51 -4.28 -9.26 -4.28
N GLU A 52 -5.55 -9.04 -4.57
CA GLU A 52 -6.63 -9.22 -3.60
C GLU A 52 -6.80 -10.70 -3.24
N VAL A 53 -6.93 -10.98 -1.95
CA VAL A 53 -7.34 -12.27 -1.41
C VAL A 53 -8.69 -12.13 -0.72
N HIS A 54 -9.39 -13.24 -0.55
CA HIS A 54 -10.80 -13.24 -0.16
C HIS A 54 -11.09 -12.55 1.19
N ASP A 55 -10.28 -12.82 2.21
CA ASP A 55 -10.47 -12.31 3.56
C ASP A 55 -9.19 -12.46 4.41
N PHE A 56 -9.26 -11.99 5.65
CA PHE A 56 -8.15 -12.05 6.60
C PHE A 56 -7.71 -13.48 6.93
N ASP A 57 -8.65 -14.43 7.01
CA ASP A 57 -8.32 -15.83 7.29
C ASP A 57 -7.53 -16.43 6.12
N THR A 58 -7.95 -16.17 4.88
CA THR A 58 -7.25 -16.56 3.66
C THR A 58 -5.87 -15.94 3.60
N GLN A 59 -5.74 -14.67 3.96
CA GLN A 59 -4.45 -14.00 4.06
C GLN A 59 -3.53 -14.68 5.06
N LYS A 60 -4.03 -15.03 6.25
CA LYS A 60 -3.22 -15.71 7.26
C LYS A 60 -2.83 -17.13 6.86
N LEU A 61 -3.74 -17.86 6.20
CA LEU A 61 -3.45 -19.18 5.64
C LEU A 61 -2.38 -19.10 4.55
N GLY A 62 -2.48 -18.14 3.65
CA GLY A 62 -1.48 -17.87 2.60
C GLY A 62 -0.11 -17.55 3.19
N HIS A 63 -0.06 -16.65 4.17
CA HIS A 63 1.16 -16.31 4.90
C HIS A 63 1.84 -17.56 5.51
N GLN A 64 1.07 -18.38 6.23
CA GLN A 64 1.60 -19.62 6.83
C GLN A 64 2.08 -20.62 5.78
N TRP A 65 1.38 -20.71 4.65
CA TRP A 65 1.77 -21.61 3.57
C TRP A 65 3.09 -21.17 2.91
N LEU A 66 3.25 -19.89 2.62
CA LEU A 66 4.47 -19.32 2.04
C LEU A 66 5.66 -19.47 3.00
N ALA A 67 5.46 -19.20 4.29
CA ALA A 67 6.48 -19.41 5.32
C ALA A 67 6.94 -20.88 5.40
N LYS A 68 6.01 -21.85 5.36
CA LYS A 68 6.32 -23.30 5.35
C LYS A 68 7.06 -23.77 4.10
N LYS A 69 7.07 -22.95 3.04
CA LYS A 69 7.74 -23.21 1.78
C LYS A 69 9.06 -22.45 1.66
N ASP A 70 9.51 -21.81 2.74
CA ASP A 70 10.74 -21.02 2.81
C ASP A 70 10.78 -19.86 1.81
N TYR A 71 9.62 -19.32 1.42
CA TYR A 71 9.58 -18.03 0.74
C TYR A 71 10.06 -16.92 1.68
N LYS A 72 10.61 -15.86 1.11
CA LYS A 72 11.20 -14.77 1.88
C LYS A 72 10.15 -13.68 2.12
N SER A 73 9.74 -13.53 3.38
CA SER A 73 8.90 -12.41 3.81
C SER A 73 9.66 -11.08 3.64
N VAL A 74 8.92 -10.04 3.27
CA VAL A 74 9.41 -8.65 3.19
C VAL A 74 9.09 -7.91 4.47
N TRP A 75 7.82 -7.89 4.87
CA TRP A 75 7.32 -7.13 6.02
C TRP A 75 6.47 -8.01 6.95
N GLY A 76 5.53 -8.77 6.39
CA GLY A 76 4.60 -9.63 7.13
C GLY A 76 3.18 -9.05 7.19
N VAL A 77 2.30 -9.70 7.96
CA VAL A 77 0.87 -9.35 7.99
C VAL A 77 0.60 -8.11 8.85
N GLY A 78 -0.05 -7.11 8.27
CA GLY A 78 -0.43 -5.87 8.95
C GLY A 78 -1.70 -5.24 8.36
N ARG A 79 -2.03 -4.02 8.81
CA ARG A 79 -3.06 -3.16 8.20
C ARG A 79 -2.51 -1.79 7.90
N HIS A 80 -2.72 -1.31 6.67
CA HIS A 80 -2.34 0.02 6.25
C HIS A 80 -3.24 1.10 6.86
N ILE A 81 -2.68 2.30 7.07
CA ILE A 81 -3.48 3.48 7.43
C ILE A 81 -4.24 3.98 6.20
N LEU A 82 -3.54 4.12 5.07
CA LEU A 82 -4.11 4.58 3.80
C LEU A 82 -4.84 3.43 3.12
N GLY A 83 -6.11 3.64 2.79
CA GLY A 83 -6.99 2.62 2.20
C GLY A 83 -7.36 1.46 3.12
N SER A 84 -6.92 1.47 4.40
CA SER A 84 -7.29 0.50 5.44
C SER A 84 -7.03 -0.99 5.12
N GLN A 85 -6.39 -1.30 3.99
CA GLN A 85 -6.23 -2.68 3.54
C GLN A 85 -5.30 -3.47 4.46
N ILE A 86 -5.65 -4.72 4.70
CA ILE A 86 -4.74 -5.70 5.29
C ILE A 86 -3.68 -6.02 4.25
N PHE A 87 -2.41 -6.11 4.64
CA PHE A 87 -1.30 -6.38 3.74
C PHE A 87 -0.48 -7.58 4.20
N ASP A 88 0.19 -8.26 3.27
CA ASP A 88 1.24 -9.24 3.52
C ASP A 88 2.22 -9.26 2.34
N TYR A 89 3.47 -8.85 2.60
CA TYR A 89 4.48 -8.65 1.55
C TYR A 89 5.51 -9.78 1.48
N TRP A 90 5.79 -10.23 0.26
CA TRP A 90 6.72 -11.32 -0.05
C TRP A 90 7.62 -10.98 -1.23
N TRP A 91 8.81 -11.58 -1.25
CA TRP A 91 9.62 -11.63 -2.47
C TRP A 91 9.18 -12.79 -3.36
N ASP A 92 8.97 -12.53 -4.64
CA ASP A 92 8.83 -13.58 -5.64
C ASP A 92 10.19 -14.23 -5.97
N THR A 93 10.16 -15.30 -6.78
CA THR A 93 11.38 -16.05 -7.15
C THR A 93 12.29 -15.31 -8.14
N THR A 94 11.88 -14.15 -8.64
CA THR A 94 12.60 -13.32 -9.60
C THR A 94 13.05 -11.98 -9.03
N GLY A 95 12.80 -11.72 -7.74
CA GLY A 95 13.23 -10.52 -7.04
C GLY A 95 12.21 -9.36 -7.06
N ASN A 96 10.96 -9.59 -7.47
CA ASN A 96 9.91 -8.57 -7.34
C ASN A 96 9.19 -8.71 -6.01
N MET A 97 8.76 -7.57 -5.46
CA MET A 97 7.93 -7.55 -4.26
C MET A 97 6.46 -7.73 -4.64
N ILE A 98 5.78 -8.63 -3.94
CA ILE A 98 4.36 -8.94 -4.11
C ILE A 98 3.63 -8.65 -2.81
N GLU A 99 2.49 -7.97 -2.90
CA GLU A 99 1.55 -7.78 -1.79
C GLU A 99 0.32 -8.67 -2.00
N HIS A 100 -0.10 -9.39 -0.97
CA HIS A 100 -1.47 -9.87 -0.88
C HIS A 100 -2.27 -8.93 0.01
N TYR A 101 -3.46 -8.51 -0.43
CA TYR A 101 -4.29 -7.60 0.35
C TYR A 101 -5.74 -8.07 0.48
N ALA A 102 -6.42 -7.58 1.52
CA ALA A 102 -7.87 -7.78 1.72
C ALA A 102 -8.45 -6.61 2.53
N ASP A 103 -9.78 -6.46 2.49
CA ASP A 103 -10.53 -5.53 3.35
C ASP A 103 -10.07 -4.07 3.24
N GLY A 104 -9.92 -3.59 2.00
CA GLY A 104 -9.60 -2.20 1.68
C GLY A 104 -10.84 -1.30 1.56
N ASP A 105 -10.65 0.00 1.80
CA ASP A 105 -11.69 0.99 1.63
C ASP A 105 -12.09 1.14 0.14
N LEU A 106 -13.38 1.37 -0.09
CA LEU A 106 -13.89 1.70 -1.40
C LEU A 106 -14.19 3.20 -1.51
N VAL A 107 -13.82 3.78 -2.66
CA VAL A 107 -13.89 5.23 -2.91
C VAL A 107 -14.61 5.52 -4.23
N ASN A 108 -15.14 6.73 -4.37
CA ASN A 108 -15.75 7.21 -5.61
C ASN A 108 -15.57 8.73 -5.76
N ASN A 109 -16.24 9.33 -6.74
CA ASN A 109 -16.16 10.78 -7.00
C ASN A 109 -16.72 11.68 -5.88
N GLN A 110 -17.34 11.12 -4.85
CA GLN A 110 -17.82 11.85 -3.66
C GLN A 110 -16.84 11.74 -2.49
N THR A 111 -15.84 10.84 -2.56
CA THR A 111 -14.80 10.70 -1.54
C THR A 111 -13.85 11.90 -1.61
N PRO A 112 -13.66 12.67 -0.52
CA PRO A 112 -12.68 13.75 -0.49
C PRO A 112 -11.25 13.23 -0.64
N ILE A 113 -10.39 14.03 -1.27
CA ILE A 113 -8.96 13.70 -1.37
C ILE A 113 -8.29 13.89 0.01
N GLY A 114 -7.60 12.86 0.49
CA GLY A 114 -6.82 12.89 1.72
C GLY A 114 -5.44 13.52 1.54
N TYR A 115 -4.94 14.12 2.61
CA TYR A 115 -3.60 14.73 2.66
C TYR A 115 -2.94 14.37 3.98
N THR A 116 -1.87 13.57 3.90
CA THR A 116 -1.19 13.03 5.08
C THR A 116 0.31 13.33 5.03
N PRO A 117 0.96 13.69 6.15
CA PRO A 117 2.42 13.80 6.20
C PRO A 117 3.08 12.48 5.80
N ALA A 118 4.12 12.52 4.97
CA ALA A 118 4.91 11.34 4.64
C ALA A 118 5.78 10.92 5.82
N GLY A 119 5.85 9.62 6.09
CA GLY A 119 6.74 9.02 7.09
C GLY A 119 6.39 7.57 7.40
N ASP A 120 7.32 6.80 7.97
CA ASP A 120 7.13 5.37 8.22
C ASP A 120 5.96 5.08 9.18
N GLU A 121 5.76 5.95 10.18
CA GLU A 121 4.62 5.88 11.11
C GLU A 121 3.27 6.08 10.42
N SER A 122 3.24 6.59 9.19
CA SER A 122 2.02 6.77 8.41
C SER A 122 1.60 5.52 7.63
N LEU A 123 2.39 4.44 7.66
CA LEU A 123 2.17 3.30 6.77
C LEU A 123 1.24 2.24 7.36
N ALA A 124 1.30 1.95 8.66
CA ALA A 124 0.56 0.84 9.26
C ALA A 124 -0.12 1.20 10.59
N VAL A 125 -1.38 0.76 10.74
CA VAL A 125 -2.12 0.82 12.01
C VAL A 125 -1.59 -0.23 12.99
N TRP A 126 -1.34 -1.43 12.49
CA TRP A 126 -0.76 -2.54 13.24
C TRP A 126 -0.01 -3.48 12.29
N GLY A 127 0.95 -4.23 12.82
CA GLY A 127 1.81 -5.14 12.08
C GLY A 127 3.21 -5.18 12.68
N PRO A 128 4.13 -5.97 12.09
CA PRO A 128 5.55 -5.88 12.39
C PRO A 128 6.10 -4.49 12.07
N GLU A 129 7.26 -4.14 12.64
CA GLU A 129 7.98 -2.92 12.25
C GLU A 129 8.34 -2.97 10.76
N VAL A 130 8.13 -1.84 10.08
CA VAL A 130 8.47 -1.72 8.65
C VAL A 130 10.00 -1.80 8.48
N PRO A 131 10.50 -2.58 7.52
CA PRO A 131 11.92 -2.53 7.18
C PRO A 131 12.32 -1.12 6.74
N SER A 132 13.43 -0.59 7.26
CA SER A 132 13.87 0.78 6.93
C SER A 132 14.12 1.02 5.44
N TRP A 133 14.40 -0.04 4.69
CA TRP A 133 14.64 -0.03 3.25
C TRP A 133 13.37 -0.20 2.41
N PHE A 134 12.19 -0.32 3.02
CA PHE A 134 10.97 -0.72 2.31
C PHE A 134 10.62 0.21 1.15
N LEU A 135 10.73 1.54 1.35
CA LEU A 135 10.39 2.57 0.36
C LEU A 135 11.59 3.04 -0.49
N GLU A 136 12.76 2.42 -0.34
CA GLU A 136 13.99 2.78 -1.09
C GLU A 136 13.90 2.45 -2.58
#